data_AF-A0A7C4TSP7-F1
#
_entry.id   AF-A0A7C4TSP7-F1
#
_cell.length_a   1.000
_cell.length_b   1.000
_cell.length_c   1.000
_cell.angle_alpha   90.00
_cell.angle_beta   90.00
_cell.angle_gamma   90.00
#
_symmetry.space_group_name_H-M   'P 1'
#
loop_
_entity.id
_entity.type
_entity.pdbx_description
1 polymer ?
#
loop_
_entity_poly.entity_id
_entity_poly.type
_entity_poly.pdbx_seq_one_letter_code
_entity_poly.pdbx_strand_id
1 'polypeptide(L)'
;MYNNGPLTLKGSSVLIGDIFANGNVSIQKNANHPSGDVYTMPGYTVNGVPGQIPDTIPTMPALNTTYYDNLITTAQTYPAANQTISNVNLNGGTIFINGNATISGNITGGGKIVATGNITIQSANISSNTTIISNGSMSIQGPSNIDSGGVLYSPVLITIPGNPRIIGSVLSAKIVANGNPTIMGILFSWDVSTELNGNVTVYGSVVNPSSSTYSGNINLEFRTEYIPTYVEGLSSGGLSLLKGSWKEL
;
A
#
# COMPACT_ATOMS: atom_id res chain seq x y z
N MET A 1 1.11 -9.51 8.10
CA MET A 1 0.87 -8.08 8.40
C MET A 1 1.92 -7.60 9.40
N TYR A 2 2.48 -6.41 9.17
CA TYR A 2 3.37 -5.73 10.12
C TYR A 2 2.70 -4.44 10.65
N ASN A 3 2.60 -4.29 11.97
CA ASN A 3 2.02 -3.12 12.62
C ASN A 3 2.96 -2.57 13.70
N ASN A 4 3.56 -1.40 13.52
CA ASN A 4 4.46 -0.80 14.49
C ASN A 4 3.72 -0.04 15.61
N GLY A 5 2.76 -0.70 16.25
CA GLY A 5 1.98 -0.15 17.34
C GLY A 5 0.90 -1.12 17.81
N PRO A 6 0.02 -0.70 18.73
CA PRO A 6 -1.23 -1.40 19.01
C PRO A 6 -2.07 -1.62 17.76
N LEU A 7 -2.70 -2.80 17.67
CA LEU A 7 -3.58 -3.19 16.58
C LEU A 7 -4.95 -3.55 17.15
N THR A 8 -6.01 -2.92 16.63
CA THR A 8 -7.39 -3.33 16.92
C THR A 8 -8.13 -3.70 15.65
N LEU A 9 -8.71 -4.90 15.61
CA LEU A 9 -9.58 -5.36 14.55
C LEU A 9 -11.04 -5.31 15.04
N LYS A 10 -11.89 -4.57 14.32
CA LYS A 10 -13.32 -4.38 14.62
C LYS A 10 -14.18 -4.72 13.40
N GLY A 11 -15.47 -4.93 13.65
CA GLY A 11 -16.41 -5.34 12.60
C GLY A 11 -16.14 -6.76 12.11
N SER A 12 -16.62 -7.10 10.92
CA SER A 12 -16.42 -8.41 10.27
C SER A 12 -15.06 -8.47 9.57
N SER A 13 -13.98 -8.19 10.30
CA SER A 13 -12.62 -8.25 9.78
C SER A 13 -12.08 -9.68 9.80
N VAL A 14 -11.42 -10.14 8.74
CA VAL A 14 -10.75 -11.43 8.64
C VAL A 14 -9.30 -11.21 8.26
N LEU A 15 -8.37 -11.76 9.03
CA LEU A 15 -6.95 -11.83 8.69
C LEU A 15 -6.52 -13.28 8.51
N ILE A 16 -5.88 -13.61 7.38
CA ILE A 16 -5.31 -14.92 7.09
C ILE A 16 -3.81 -14.73 6.87
N GLY A 17 -3.00 -15.35 7.73
CA GLY A 17 -1.54 -15.21 7.75
C GLY A 17 -1.03 -14.56 9.03
N ASP A 18 0.29 -14.40 9.12
CA ASP A 18 0.94 -13.95 10.34
C ASP A 18 0.72 -12.46 10.62
N ILE A 19 0.59 -12.12 11.90
CA ILE A 19 0.46 -10.75 12.40
C ILE A 19 1.62 -10.47 13.34
N PHE A 20 2.39 -9.43 13.07
CA PHE A 20 3.26 -8.83 14.07
C PHE A 20 2.71 -7.46 14.48
N ALA A 21 2.60 -7.22 15.78
CA ALA A 21 2.26 -5.92 16.33
C ALA A 21 3.26 -5.49 17.43
N ASN A 22 3.82 -4.30 17.27
CA ASN A 22 4.60 -3.62 18.31
C ASN A 22 3.68 -2.96 19.36
N GLY A 23 2.81 -3.75 19.97
CA GLY A 23 1.80 -3.28 20.91
C GLY A 23 0.73 -4.34 21.20
N ASN A 24 -0.30 -3.95 21.97
CA ASN A 24 -1.44 -4.83 22.24
C ASN A 24 -2.20 -5.15 20.96
N VAL A 25 -2.64 -6.41 20.83
CA VAL A 25 -3.53 -6.86 19.75
C VAL A 25 -4.91 -7.16 20.33
N SER A 26 -5.93 -6.51 19.76
CA SER A 26 -7.34 -6.69 20.12
C SER A 26 -8.16 -7.11 18.89
N ILE A 27 -8.45 -8.40 18.76
CA ILE A 27 -9.38 -9.00 17.81
C ILE A 27 -10.77 -9.04 18.45
N GLN A 28 -11.69 -8.16 18.05
CA GLN A 28 -13.03 -8.13 18.64
C GLN A 28 -13.89 -9.30 18.17
N LYS A 29 -14.98 -9.61 18.91
CA LYS A 29 -15.82 -10.80 18.72
C LYS A 29 -16.25 -11.10 17.27
N ASN A 30 -16.49 -10.08 16.45
CA ASN A 30 -16.92 -10.24 15.05
C ASN A 30 -15.76 -10.32 14.06
N ALA A 31 -14.54 -10.01 14.50
CA ALA A 31 -13.33 -10.19 13.73
C ALA A 31 -12.79 -11.61 13.93
N ASN A 32 -12.07 -12.12 12.93
CA ASN A 32 -11.56 -13.47 12.90
C ASN A 32 -10.11 -13.50 12.40
N HIS A 33 -9.34 -14.45 12.93
CA HIS A 33 -7.98 -14.78 12.48
C HIS A 33 -7.89 -16.31 12.43
N PRO A 34 -8.39 -16.93 11.34
CA PRO A 34 -8.53 -18.39 11.30
C PRO A 34 -7.22 -19.14 11.06
N SER A 35 -6.15 -18.47 10.66
CA SER A 35 -4.84 -19.10 10.42
C SER A 35 -3.68 -18.12 10.47
N GLY A 36 -2.50 -18.64 10.82
CA GLY A 36 -1.28 -17.87 11.06
C GLY A 36 -1.09 -17.60 12.55
N ASP A 37 0.05 -17.04 12.90
CA ASP A 37 0.40 -16.71 14.28
C ASP A 37 0.26 -15.20 14.57
N VAL A 38 -0.04 -14.86 15.82
CA VAL A 38 -0.06 -13.47 16.30
C VAL A 38 1.11 -13.22 17.25
N TYR A 39 2.00 -12.33 16.84
CA TYR A 39 3.24 -12.00 17.53
C TYR A 39 3.18 -10.59 18.10
N THR A 40 3.60 -10.43 19.36
CA THR A 40 3.78 -9.13 20.02
C THR A 40 5.09 -9.08 20.78
N MET A 41 5.62 -7.89 21.07
CA MET A 41 6.79 -7.76 21.95
C MET A 41 6.46 -8.22 23.39
N PRO A 42 7.47 -8.59 24.20
CA PRO A 42 7.28 -8.84 25.63
C PRO A 42 6.53 -7.70 26.34
N GLY A 43 5.57 -8.05 27.19
CA GLY A 43 4.78 -7.07 27.97
C GLY A 43 3.48 -6.61 27.32
N TYR A 44 3.19 -7.03 26.08
CA TYR A 44 1.90 -6.79 25.43
C TYR A 44 1.00 -8.02 25.43
N THR A 45 -0.30 -7.77 25.25
CA THR A 45 -1.33 -8.80 25.27
C THR A 45 -1.95 -9.02 23.90
N VAL A 46 -2.29 -10.27 23.59
CA VAL A 46 -3.19 -10.66 22.52
C VAL A 46 -4.47 -11.20 23.17
N ASN A 47 -5.64 -10.71 22.78
CA ASN A 47 -6.93 -11.24 23.28
C ASN A 47 -7.35 -12.56 22.56
N GLY A 48 -6.37 -13.43 22.30
CA GLY A 48 -6.45 -14.70 21.58
C GLY A 48 -5.27 -15.60 21.98
N VAL A 49 -4.91 -16.59 21.16
CA VAL A 49 -3.72 -17.42 21.40
C VAL A 49 -2.51 -16.71 20.78
N PRO A 50 -1.55 -16.21 21.57
CA PRO A 50 -0.33 -15.64 21.03
C PRO A 50 0.56 -16.73 20.43
N GLY A 51 1.25 -16.42 19.33
CA GLY A 51 2.35 -17.23 18.81
C GLY A 51 3.60 -17.13 19.69
N GLN A 52 4.62 -17.94 19.39
CA GLN A 52 5.92 -17.82 20.07
C GLN A 52 6.60 -16.51 19.66
N ILE A 53 7.18 -15.77 20.61
CA ILE A 53 7.89 -14.53 20.26
C ILE A 53 8.97 -14.86 19.21
N PRO A 54 9.01 -14.17 18.05
CA PRO A 54 9.97 -14.48 17.00
C PRO A 54 11.40 -14.34 17.50
N ASP A 55 12.25 -15.31 17.15
CA ASP A 55 13.69 -15.18 17.35
C ASP A 55 14.22 -14.20 16.28
N THR A 56 14.67 -13.04 16.74
CA THR A 56 14.72 -11.73 16.05
C THR A 56 13.39 -10.98 15.97
N ILE A 57 13.29 -9.88 16.74
CA ILE A 57 12.13 -9.00 16.73
C ILE A 57 12.06 -8.26 15.38
N PRO A 58 10.90 -8.31 14.69
CA PRO A 58 10.66 -7.57 13.46
C PRO A 58 10.88 -6.06 13.62
N THR A 59 11.75 -5.46 12.82
CA THR A 59 11.94 -4.01 12.74
C THR A 59 11.12 -3.42 11.59
N MET A 60 10.70 -2.15 11.74
CA MET A 60 9.95 -1.45 10.70
C MET A 60 10.81 -1.37 9.43
N PRO A 61 10.32 -1.86 8.28
CA PRO A 61 11.04 -1.69 7.04
C PRO A 61 11.11 -0.21 6.65
N ALA A 62 12.24 0.20 6.06
CA ALA A 62 12.42 1.54 5.50
C ALA A 62 12.21 1.55 3.98
N LEU A 63 11.76 2.69 3.45
CA LEU A 63 11.71 2.97 2.01
C LEU A 63 12.76 4.04 1.69
N ASN A 64 13.67 3.74 0.77
CA ASN A 64 14.52 4.76 0.18
C ASN A 64 13.74 5.51 -0.91
N THR A 65 13.44 6.78 -0.64
CA THR A 65 12.64 7.63 -1.53
C THR A 65 13.44 8.27 -2.66
N THR A 66 14.78 8.18 -2.65
CA THR A 66 15.68 8.88 -3.58
C THR A 66 15.27 8.72 -5.05
N TYR A 67 14.87 7.52 -5.46
CA TYR A 67 14.40 7.27 -6.82
C TYR A 67 13.18 8.13 -7.18
N TYR A 68 12.17 8.15 -6.31
CA TYR A 68 10.93 8.89 -6.50
C TYR A 68 11.19 10.40 -6.43
N ASP A 69 12.02 10.84 -5.48
CA ASP A 69 12.40 12.23 -5.29
C ASP A 69 13.13 12.79 -6.51
N ASN A 70 14.00 12.01 -7.15
CA ASN A 70 14.68 12.39 -8.40
C ASN A 70 13.71 12.56 -9.57
N LEU A 71 12.71 11.69 -9.70
CA LEU A 71 11.68 11.81 -10.74
C LEU A 71 10.78 13.03 -10.50
N ILE A 72 10.42 13.31 -9.26
CA ILE A 72 9.67 14.51 -8.87
C ILE A 72 10.49 15.77 -9.17
N THR A 73 11.77 15.78 -8.81
CA THR A 73 12.69 16.90 -9.10
C THR A 73 12.81 17.13 -10.61
N THR A 74 12.87 16.06 -11.40
CA THR A 74 12.84 16.15 -12.86
C THR A 74 11.53 16.78 -13.35
N ALA A 75 10.38 16.35 -12.80
CA ALA A 75 9.08 16.93 -13.15
C ALA A 75 9.00 18.43 -12.87
N GLN A 76 9.63 18.92 -11.79
CA GLN A 76 9.65 20.35 -11.43
C GLN A 76 10.34 21.24 -12.48
N THR A 77 11.18 20.67 -13.35
CA THR A 77 11.85 21.41 -14.42
C THR A 77 10.94 21.74 -15.60
N TYR A 78 9.78 21.08 -15.71
CA TYR A 78 8.82 21.31 -16.80
C TYR A 78 7.99 22.57 -16.53
N PRO A 79 7.42 23.21 -17.58
CA PRO A 79 6.52 24.34 -17.39
C PRO A 79 5.35 24.00 -16.46
N ALA A 80 5.07 24.89 -15.51
CA ALA A 80 4.02 24.70 -14.54
C ALA A 80 2.64 24.63 -15.21
N ALA A 81 2.00 23.47 -15.15
CA ALA A 81 0.69 23.24 -15.73
C ALA A 81 0.04 21.99 -15.14
N ASN A 82 -1.26 22.09 -14.85
CA ASN A 82 -2.08 20.92 -14.56
C ASN A 82 -2.38 20.17 -15.86
N GLN A 83 -2.47 18.84 -15.80
CA GLN A 83 -2.75 18.02 -16.98
C GLN A 83 -3.85 16.98 -16.73
N THR A 84 -4.60 16.67 -17.79
CA THR A 84 -5.49 15.51 -17.84
C THR A 84 -4.87 14.48 -18.77
N ILE A 85 -4.62 13.28 -18.25
CA ILE A 85 -4.05 12.16 -18.99
C ILE A 85 -5.17 11.16 -19.23
N SER A 86 -5.59 11.01 -20.48
CA SER A 86 -6.66 10.08 -20.85
C SER A 86 -6.40 9.47 -22.22
N ASN A 87 -6.59 8.15 -22.32
CA ASN A 87 -6.43 7.40 -23.58
C ASN A 87 -5.03 7.55 -24.19
N VAL A 88 -4.01 7.45 -23.34
CA VAL A 88 -2.60 7.62 -23.71
C VAL A 88 -1.88 6.28 -23.68
N ASN A 89 -1.08 6.02 -24.70
CA ASN A 89 -0.08 4.96 -24.69
C ASN A 89 1.26 5.56 -24.23
N LEU A 90 1.77 5.07 -23.11
CA LEU A 90 3.04 5.51 -22.53
C LEU A 90 4.25 4.95 -23.30
N ASN A 91 4.12 3.83 -24.03
CA ASN A 91 5.21 3.17 -24.76
C ASN A 91 6.49 2.95 -23.92
N GLY A 92 6.35 2.62 -22.63
CA GLY A 92 7.46 2.50 -21.69
C GLY A 92 8.09 3.83 -21.24
N GLY A 93 7.63 4.95 -21.79
CA GLY A 93 8.12 6.30 -21.52
C GLY A 93 7.65 6.88 -20.18
N THR A 94 7.99 8.15 -19.97
CA THR A 94 7.62 8.90 -18.76
C THR A 94 6.94 10.21 -19.15
N ILE A 95 5.78 10.48 -18.56
CA ILE A 95 5.11 11.77 -18.61
C ILE A 95 5.44 12.53 -17.33
N PHE A 96 6.09 13.69 -17.47
CA PHE A 96 6.39 14.60 -16.38
C PHE A 96 5.39 15.77 -16.37
N ILE A 97 4.83 16.06 -15.19
CA ILE A 97 3.79 17.07 -14.98
C ILE A 97 4.22 17.97 -13.83
N ASN A 98 4.54 19.24 -14.12
CA ASN A 98 4.77 20.23 -13.08
C ASN A 98 3.45 20.87 -12.61
N GLY A 99 2.62 20.09 -11.93
CA GLY A 99 1.30 20.49 -11.46
C GLY A 99 0.49 19.30 -11.00
N ASN A 100 -0.83 19.49 -10.89
CA ASN A 100 -1.76 18.41 -10.59
C ASN A 100 -2.06 17.58 -11.85
N ALA A 101 -2.36 16.29 -11.67
CA ALA A 101 -2.79 15.42 -12.75
C ALA A 101 -4.16 14.79 -12.47
N THR A 102 -4.99 14.69 -13.50
CA THR A 102 -6.17 13.81 -13.52
C THR A 102 -5.95 12.69 -14.52
N ILE A 103 -6.09 11.43 -14.09
CA ILE A 103 -5.88 10.24 -14.91
C ILE A 103 -7.21 9.52 -15.09
N SER A 104 -7.60 9.27 -16.34
CA SER A 104 -8.85 8.58 -16.70
C SER A 104 -8.69 7.77 -17.99
N GLY A 105 -9.71 6.97 -18.34
CA GLY A 105 -9.71 6.22 -19.60
C GLY A 105 -8.61 5.16 -19.66
N ASN A 106 -8.16 4.80 -20.85
CA ASN A 106 -7.20 3.71 -21.04
C ASN A 106 -5.76 4.24 -21.07
N ILE A 107 -4.93 3.85 -20.11
CA ILE A 107 -3.49 4.11 -20.10
C ILE A 107 -2.77 2.81 -20.45
N THR A 108 -2.07 2.78 -21.58
CA THR A 108 -1.47 1.55 -22.13
C THR A 108 0.05 1.64 -22.28
N GLY A 109 0.68 0.50 -22.60
CA GLY A 109 2.11 0.41 -22.95
C GLY A 109 3.09 0.36 -21.78
N GLY A 110 2.63 0.46 -20.53
CA GLY A 110 3.48 0.56 -19.34
C GLY A 110 4.36 1.80 -19.35
N GLY A 111 4.95 2.19 -18.22
CA GLY A 111 5.76 3.40 -18.13
C GLY A 111 5.49 4.18 -16.86
N LYS A 112 5.65 5.51 -16.92
CA LYS A 112 5.57 6.36 -15.73
C LYS A 112 4.74 7.62 -15.96
N ILE A 113 3.98 8.00 -14.94
CA ILE A 113 3.33 9.31 -14.85
C ILE A 113 3.79 9.93 -13.53
N VAL A 114 4.40 11.12 -13.62
CA VAL A 114 5.02 11.79 -12.47
C VAL A 114 4.46 13.21 -12.38
N ALA A 115 3.83 13.54 -11.26
CA ALA A 115 3.27 14.86 -10.99
C ALA A 115 3.87 15.50 -9.74
N THR A 116 4.20 16.79 -9.81
CA THR A 116 4.69 17.58 -8.66
C THR A 116 3.58 18.00 -7.69
N GLY A 117 2.33 17.95 -8.14
CA GLY A 117 1.14 18.22 -7.35
C GLY A 117 0.39 16.94 -6.98
N ASN A 118 -0.93 17.08 -6.80
CA ASN A 118 -1.84 15.98 -6.49
C ASN A 118 -2.21 15.17 -7.74
N ILE A 119 -2.49 13.88 -7.58
CA ILE A 119 -3.02 13.02 -8.64
C ILE A 119 -4.42 12.51 -8.27
N THR A 120 -5.38 12.69 -9.17
CA THR A 120 -6.69 12.02 -9.10
C THR A 120 -6.78 10.96 -10.18
N ILE A 121 -6.99 9.70 -9.81
CA ILE A 121 -7.25 8.59 -10.73
C ILE A 121 -8.74 8.28 -10.67
N GLN A 122 -9.43 8.35 -11.81
CA GLN A 122 -10.87 8.12 -11.85
C GLN A 122 -11.27 7.43 -13.15
N SER A 123 -12.02 6.33 -13.04
CA SER A 123 -12.49 5.55 -14.19
C SER A 123 -11.36 5.23 -15.19
N ALA A 124 -10.22 4.76 -14.67
CA ALA A 124 -9.02 4.50 -15.45
C ALA A 124 -8.73 3.00 -15.55
N ASN A 125 -8.34 2.54 -16.74
CA ASN A 125 -7.73 1.22 -16.96
C ASN A 125 -6.25 1.43 -17.26
N ILE A 126 -5.39 1.12 -16.30
CA ILE A 126 -3.95 1.36 -16.35
C ILE A 126 -3.25 0.02 -16.58
N SER A 127 -2.47 -0.07 -17.65
CA SER A 127 -1.74 -1.27 -18.03
C SER A 127 -0.70 -1.70 -16.99
N SER A 128 -0.27 -2.96 -17.12
CA SER A 128 0.78 -3.52 -16.28
C SER A 128 2.06 -2.70 -16.31
N ASN A 129 2.86 -2.82 -15.25
CA ASN A 129 4.15 -2.16 -15.08
C ASN A 129 4.09 -0.62 -15.25
N THR A 130 2.98 -0.01 -14.82
CA THR A 130 2.83 1.45 -14.80
C THR A 130 3.13 1.98 -13.40
N THR A 131 4.07 2.93 -13.30
CA THR A 131 4.36 3.66 -12.06
C THR A 131 3.67 5.02 -12.09
N ILE A 132 2.92 5.36 -11.05
CA ILE A 132 2.28 6.66 -10.89
C ILE A 132 2.82 7.30 -9.61
N ILE A 133 3.44 8.46 -9.76
CA ILE A 133 4.17 9.18 -8.71
C ILE A 133 3.52 10.54 -8.53
N SER A 134 3.04 10.82 -7.32
CA SER A 134 2.48 12.12 -6.92
C SER A 134 3.34 12.68 -5.80
N ASN A 135 3.93 13.86 -5.96
CA ASN A 135 4.59 14.54 -4.83
C ASN A 135 3.57 15.10 -3.83
N GLY A 136 2.36 15.44 -4.30
CA GLY A 136 1.21 15.73 -3.46
C GLY A 136 0.44 14.46 -3.07
N SER A 137 -0.81 14.63 -2.65
CA SER A 137 -1.71 13.52 -2.35
C SER A 137 -2.23 12.83 -3.62
N MET A 138 -2.50 11.53 -3.53
CA MET A 138 -3.18 10.75 -4.56
C MET A 138 -4.58 10.32 -4.10
N SER A 139 -5.57 10.41 -4.98
CA SER A 139 -6.92 9.90 -4.75
C SER A 139 -7.31 8.93 -5.86
N ILE A 140 -7.69 7.71 -5.48
CA ILE A 140 -8.09 6.64 -6.41
C ILE A 140 -9.60 6.43 -6.29
N GLN A 141 -10.32 6.95 -7.26
CA GLN A 141 -11.77 7.02 -7.30
C GLN A 141 -12.37 6.08 -8.35
N GLY A 142 -13.68 5.83 -8.18
CA GLY A 142 -14.48 5.03 -9.10
C GLY A 142 -13.98 3.59 -9.28
N PRO A 143 -14.52 2.86 -10.27
CA PRO A 143 -13.97 1.60 -10.71
C PRO A 143 -12.73 1.91 -11.58
N SER A 144 -11.57 2.00 -10.96
CA SER A 144 -10.28 2.07 -11.66
C SER A 144 -9.58 0.72 -11.57
N ASN A 145 -8.98 0.24 -12.66
CA ASN A 145 -8.20 -0.99 -12.69
C ASN A 145 -6.73 -0.67 -12.96
N ILE A 146 -5.86 -0.96 -12.01
CA ILE A 146 -4.41 -0.92 -12.17
C ILE A 146 -3.93 -2.37 -12.28
N ASP A 147 -3.39 -2.72 -13.43
CA ASP A 147 -2.96 -4.08 -13.74
C ASP A 147 -1.56 -4.40 -13.15
N SER A 148 -1.15 -5.66 -13.27
CA SER A 148 0.00 -6.26 -12.57
C SER A 148 1.29 -5.45 -12.64
N GLY A 149 2.02 -5.43 -11.52
CA GLY A 149 3.28 -4.67 -11.41
C GLY A 149 3.08 -3.15 -11.32
N GLY A 150 1.85 -2.67 -11.09
CA GLY A 150 1.59 -1.26 -10.84
C GLY A 150 2.30 -0.76 -9.58
N VAL A 151 2.80 0.47 -9.61
CA VAL A 151 3.37 1.12 -8.42
C VAL A 151 2.73 2.49 -8.26
N LEU A 152 2.09 2.72 -7.13
CA LEU A 152 1.45 3.99 -6.77
C LEU A 152 2.24 4.58 -5.60
N TYR A 153 2.84 5.75 -5.81
CA TYR A 153 3.69 6.38 -4.82
C TYR A 153 3.23 7.81 -4.51
N SER A 154 3.16 8.15 -3.23
CA SER A 154 3.05 9.53 -2.75
C SER A 154 3.74 9.70 -1.41
N PRO A 155 4.60 10.72 -1.21
CA PRO A 155 5.22 10.97 0.09
C PRO A 155 4.27 11.60 1.11
N VAL A 156 3.01 11.87 0.74
CA VAL A 156 2.05 12.58 1.58
C VAL A 156 0.90 11.67 1.99
N LEU A 157 0.07 11.25 1.03
CA LEU A 157 -1.17 10.54 1.29
C LEU A 157 -1.67 9.85 0.03
N ILE A 158 -2.07 8.59 0.13
CA ILE A 158 -2.92 7.90 -0.85
C ILE A 158 -4.28 7.60 -0.22
N THR A 159 -5.35 8.11 -0.83
CA THR A 159 -6.74 7.81 -0.47
C THR A 159 -7.40 6.90 -1.51
N ILE A 160 -8.14 5.91 -1.03
CA ILE A 160 -8.86 4.94 -1.86
C ILE A 160 -10.34 4.90 -1.43
N PRO A 161 -11.12 5.96 -1.73
CA PRO A 161 -12.54 6.04 -1.40
C PRO A 161 -13.43 5.28 -2.39
N GLY A 162 -12.92 4.94 -3.58
CA GLY A 162 -13.66 4.23 -4.60
C GLY A 162 -13.69 2.71 -4.41
N ASN A 163 -13.97 2.01 -5.51
CA ASN A 163 -13.93 0.55 -5.62
C ASN A 163 -12.92 0.07 -6.67
N PRO A 164 -11.65 0.54 -6.65
CA PRO A 164 -10.68 0.11 -7.63
C PRO A 164 -10.22 -1.33 -7.41
N ARG A 165 -9.70 -1.92 -8.49
CA ARG A 165 -8.90 -3.13 -8.46
C ARG A 165 -7.45 -2.75 -8.72
N ILE A 166 -6.55 -3.04 -7.78
CA ILE A 166 -5.14 -2.67 -7.85
C ILE A 166 -4.31 -3.94 -7.77
N ILE A 167 -3.53 -4.27 -8.80
CA ILE A 167 -2.52 -5.33 -8.73
C ILE A 167 -1.13 -4.70 -8.69
N GLY A 168 -0.55 -4.57 -7.50
CA GLY A 168 0.75 -3.95 -7.34
C GLY A 168 0.97 -3.33 -5.96
N SER A 169 1.87 -2.35 -5.92
CA SER A 169 2.31 -1.70 -4.68
C SER A 169 1.69 -0.32 -4.52
N VAL A 170 1.17 -0.05 -3.33
CA VAL A 170 0.73 1.27 -2.88
C VAL A 170 1.68 1.70 -1.77
N LEU A 171 2.48 2.73 -2.04
CA LEU A 171 3.53 3.21 -1.17
C LEU A 171 3.20 4.65 -0.77
N SER A 172 2.95 4.91 0.51
CA SER A 172 2.75 6.29 0.95
C SER A 172 3.07 6.56 2.41
N ALA A 173 3.48 7.78 2.77
CA ALA A 173 3.58 8.17 4.17
C ALA A 173 2.26 7.90 4.94
N LYS A 174 1.11 8.12 4.30
CA LYS A 174 -0.21 7.75 4.82
C LYS A 174 -1.06 7.04 3.77
N ILE A 175 -1.74 5.95 4.13
CA ILE A 175 -2.70 5.26 3.27
C ILE A 175 -4.05 5.25 3.97
N VAL A 176 -5.12 5.65 3.27
CA VAL A 176 -6.50 5.55 3.76
C VAL A 176 -7.34 4.84 2.71
N ALA A 177 -7.75 3.62 3.01
CA ALA A 177 -8.72 2.87 2.21
C ALA A 177 -10.04 2.79 2.96
N ASN A 178 -11.07 3.47 2.45
CA ASN A 178 -12.38 3.58 3.10
C ASN A 178 -13.57 3.28 2.18
N GLY A 179 -13.30 2.91 0.92
CA GLY A 179 -14.31 2.51 -0.06
C GLY A 179 -14.56 1.00 -0.09
N ASN A 180 -14.60 0.45 -1.31
CA ASN A 180 -14.68 -0.99 -1.58
C ASN A 180 -13.55 -1.53 -2.49
N PRO A 181 -12.25 -1.26 -2.20
CA PRO A 181 -11.17 -1.66 -3.08
C PRO A 181 -10.81 -3.15 -2.92
N THR A 182 -10.31 -3.74 -4.01
CA THR A 182 -9.54 -5.00 -3.99
C THR A 182 -8.10 -4.71 -4.36
N ILE A 183 -7.17 -5.01 -3.47
CA ILE A 183 -5.75 -4.72 -3.64
C ILE A 183 -5.00 -6.05 -3.59
N MET A 184 -4.28 -6.39 -4.65
CA MET A 184 -3.43 -7.57 -4.76
C MET A 184 -1.97 -7.09 -4.79
N GLY A 185 -1.30 -7.14 -3.65
CA GLY A 185 0.10 -6.73 -3.52
C GLY A 185 0.42 -6.10 -2.17
N ILE A 186 1.17 -5.00 -2.16
CA ILE A 186 1.71 -4.40 -0.94
C ILE A 186 1.02 -3.07 -0.66
N LEU A 187 0.47 -2.91 0.54
CA LEU A 187 0.18 -1.62 1.15
C LEU A 187 1.31 -1.27 2.12
N PHE A 188 2.10 -0.25 1.78
CA PHE A 188 3.27 0.13 2.55
C PHE A 188 3.18 1.58 3.00
N SER A 189 2.93 1.79 4.28
CA SER A 189 3.13 3.08 4.92
C SER A 189 4.38 3.09 5.78
N TRP A 190 5.17 4.18 5.70
CA TRP A 190 6.46 4.28 6.39
C TRP A 190 6.54 5.34 7.48
N ASP A 191 5.58 6.27 7.53
CA ASP A 191 5.66 7.44 8.42
C ASP A 191 4.43 7.58 9.32
N VAL A 192 3.24 7.70 8.73
CA VAL A 192 2.03 8.12 9.45
C VAL A 192 1.13 6.94 9.82
N SER A 193 0.44 6.34 8.86
CA SER A 193 -0.52 5.25 9.09
C SER A 193 -1.00 4.58 7.81
N THR A 194 -1.43 3.33 7.93
CA THR A 194 -2.33 2.63 7.01
C THR A 194 -3.67 2.46 7.71
N GLU A 195 -4.72 3.11 7.21
CA GLU A 195 -6.08 3.10 7.77
C GLU A 195 -7.02 2.34 6.83
N LEU A 196 -7.49 1.18 7.28
CA LEU A 196 -8.44 0.35 6.52
C LEU A 196 -9.81 0.39 7.20
N ASN A 197 -10.77 1.00 6.52
CA ASN A 197 -12.14 1.18 6.99
C ASN A 197 -13.14 0.77 5.89
N GLY A 198 -14.38 0.44 6.23
CA GLY A 198 -15.40 0.12 5.23
C GLY A 198 -15.31 -1.32 4.73
N ASN A 199 -15.23 -1.56 3.41
CA ASN A 199 -15.18 -2.90 2.82
C ASN A 199 -13.88 -3.10 2.03
N VAL A 200 -12.78 -3.43 2.69
CA VAL A 200 -11.45 -3.47 2.04
C VAL A 200 -10.98 -4.90 1.93
N THR A 201 -10.60 -5.32 0.72
CA THR A 201 -9.93 -6.60 0.51
C THR A 201 -8.48 -6.39 0.08
N VAL A 202 -7.55 -7.03 0.78
CA VAL A 202 -6.12 -7.05 0.44
C VAL A 202 -5.65 -8.50 0.34
N TYR A 203 -5.17 -8.89 -0.83
CA TYR A 203 -4.42 -10.11 -1.04
C TYR A 203 -2.93 -9.77 -1.12
N GLY A 204 -2.19 -10.00 -0.05
CA GLY A 204 -0.77 -9.66 0.02
C GLY A 204 -0.35 -9.14 1.39
N SER A 205 0.45 -8.06 1.42
CA SER A 205 1.07 -7.57 2.65
C SER A 205 0.63 -6.16 3.00
N VAL A 206 0.49 -5.91 4.30
CA VAL A 206 0.20 -4.60 4.88
C VAL A 206 1.29 -4.27 5.89
N VAL A 207 1.92 -3.12 5.70
CA VAL A 207 2.90 -2.52 6.60
C VAL A 207 2.35 -1.20 7.11
N ASN A 208 2.28 -1.06 8.43
CA ASN A 208 1.79 0.13 9.11
C ASN A 208 2.81 0.61 10.16
N PRO A 209 3.20 1.91 10.15
CA PRO A 209 4.25 2.45 11.02
C PRO A 209 3.76 2.87 12.41
N SER A 210 2.47 2.72 12.72
CA SER A 210 1.87 3.32 13.91
C SER A 210 0.78 2.45 14.55
N SER A 211 0.02 3.03 15.48
CA SER A 211 -1.18 2.40 16.02
C SER A 211 -2.27 2.32 14.95
N SER A 212 -3.02 1.22 14.90
CA SER A 212 -4.11 1.08 13.93
C SER A 212 -5.39 0.52 14.55
N THR A 213 -6.51 0.98 13.99
CA THR A 213 -7.82 0.36 14.16
C THR A 213 -8.39 0.11 12.78
N TYR A 214 -8.62 -1.16 12.46
CA TYR A 214 -9.30 -1.56 11.22
C TYR A 214 -10.75 -1.85 11.54
N SER A 215 -11.66 -1.22 10.81
CA SER A 215 -13.08 -1.24 11.14
C SER A 215 -13.97 -1.40 9.92
N GLY A 216 -14.78 -2.46 9.93
CA GLY A 216 -15.74 -2.75 8.87
C GLY A 216 -15.62 -4.21 8.42
N ASN A 217 -15.80 -4.45 7.13
CA ASN A 217 -15.59 -5.73 6.47
C ASN A 217 -14.20 -5.72 5.84
N ILE A 218 -13.18 -6.02 6.63
CA ILE A 218 -11.78 -5.97 6.18
C ILE A 218 -11.30 -7.40 5.96
N ASN A 219 -10.95 -7.77 4.73
CA ASN A 219 -10.38 -9.08 4.44
C ASN A 219 -8.91 -8.91 4.04
N LEU A 220 -7.97 -9.33 4.89
CA LEU A 220 -6.55 -9.38 4.54
C LEU A 220 -6.12 -10.83 4.49
N GLU A 221 -5.64 -11.27 3.33
CA GLU A 221 -5.14 -12.61 3.13
C GLU A 221 -3.73 -12.54 2.56
N PHE A 222 -2.76 -13.07 3.30
CA PHE A 222 -1.42 -13.16 2.80
C PHE A 222 -1.33 -14.19 1.67
N ARG A 223 -0.93 -13.73 0.48
CA ARG A 223 -0.81 -14.53 -0.74
C ARG A 223 0.48 -14.17 -1.45
N THR A 224 1.43 -15.11 -1.48
CA THR A 224 2.79 -14.90 -2.00
C THR A 224 2.78 -14.59 -3.50
N GLU A 225 1.83 -15.13 -4.25
CA GLU A 225 1.69 -14.90 -5.70
C GLU A 225 1.38 -13.45 -6.08
N TYR A 226 0.91 -12.63 -5.14
CA TYR A 226 0.66 -11.21 -5.35
C TYR A 226 1.76 -10.31 -4.80
N ILE A 227 2.76 -10.86 -4.10
CA ILE A 227 3.90 -10.09 -3.63
C ILE A 227 4.83 -9.80 -4.82
N PRO A 228 5.08 -8.51 -5.15
CA PRO A 228 5.99 -8.15 -6.22
C PRO A 228 7.42 -8.56 -5.86
N THR A 229 8.13 -9.16 -6.82
CA THR A 229 9.54 -9.56 -6.66
C THR A 229 10.49 -8.37 -6.53
N TYR A 230 10.09 -7.20 -7.03
CA TYR A 230 10.86 -5.97 -6.96
C TYR A 230 9.95 -4.76 -6.81
N VAL A 231 10.31 -3.88 -5.88
CA VAL A 231 9.75 -2.55 -5.74
C VAL A 231 10.89 -1.60 -5.42
N GLU A 232 11.00 -0.55 -6.22
CA GLU A 232 12.03 0.46 -6.09
C GLU A 232 12.01 1.08 -4.68
N GLY A 233 13.19 1.26 -4.08
CA GLY A 233 13.34 1.82 -2.73
C GLY A 233 13.06 0.86 -1.57
N LEU A 234 12.21 -0.17 -1.73
CA LEU A 234 11.87 -1.10 -0.64
C LEU A 234 13.00 -2.10 -0.31
N SER A 235 13.98 -2.27 -1.21
CA SER A 235 15.14 -3.13 -0.99
C SER A 235 16.18 -2.58 0.01
N SER A 236 16.10 -1.29 0.34
CA SER A 236 17.15 -0.55 1.10
C SER A 236 17.06 -0.65 2.63
N GLY A 237 15.97 -1.20 3.17
CA GLY A 237 15.69 -1.23 4.61
C GLY A 237 15.89 -2.58 5.31
N GLY A 238 16.63 -3.52 4.72
CA GLY A 238 16.80 -4.84 5.32
C GLY A 238 15.58 -5.76 5.20
N LEU A 239 14.75 -5.59 4.17
CA LEU A 239 13.83 -6.63 3.68
C LEU A 239 14.64 -7.75 2.98
N SER A 240 15.59 -8.37 3.70
CA SER A 240 16.26 -9.59 3.28
C SER A 240 15.38 -10.79 3.61
N LEU A 241 14.87 -11.47 2.59
CA LEU A 241 14.17 -12.76 2.66
C LEU A 241 14.87 -13.69 3.67
N LEU A 242 14.31 -13.83 4.88
CA LEU A 242 14.86 -14.64 5.97
C LEU A 242 13.87 -15.74 6.29
N LYS A 243 14.25 -16.97 5.93
CA LYS A 243 13.47 -18.18 6.13
C LYS A 243 13.15 -18.33 7.63
N GLY A 244 11.86 -18.23 7.99
CA GLY A 244 11.38 -18.29 9.38
C GLY A 244 11.16 -16.96 10.08
N SER A 245 11.06 -15.83 9.36
CA SER A 245 10.63 -14.53 9.91
C SER A 245 9.34 -14.05 9.23
N TRP A 246 8.72 -12.96 9.71
CA TRP A 246 7.65 -12.16 9.05
C TRP A 246 7.94 -11.74 7.58
N LYS A 247 9.09 -12.17 7.05
CA LYS A 247 9.56 -12.10 5.68
C LYS A 247 9.38 -13.44 4.95
N GLU A 248 8.18 -14.00 4.94
CA GLU A 248 7.71 -14.53 3.66
C GLU A 248 7.26 -13.32 2.82
N LEU A 249 8.25 -12.56 2.34
CA LEU A 249 8.17 -11.78 1.11
C LEU A 249 8.87 -12.60 0.02
#